data_AF-A0A136NGA5-F1
#
_entry.id   AF-A0A136NGA5-F1
#
_cell.length_a   1.000
_cell.length_b   1.000
_cell.length_c   1.000
_cell.angle_alpha   90.00
_cell.angle_beta   90.00
_cell.angle_gamma   90.00
#
_symmetry.space_group_name_H-M   'P 1'
#
loop_
_entity.id
_entity.type
_entity.pdbx_description
1 polymer ?
#
loop_
_entity_poly.entity_id
_entity_poly.type
_entity_poly.pdbx_seq_one_letter_code
_entity_poly.pdbx_strand_id
1 'polypeptide(L)' 'MEILNNIYVTEILKWLILISAGMILQQLRKILKRLTLVEYKLQAADYALEKSFKNGYEIHRDAKLRELLKSDSFINK' A
#
# COMPACT_ATOMS: atom_id res chain seq x y z
N MET A 1 18.36 35.48 9.52
CA MET A 1 16.87 35.48 9.56
C MET A 1 16.43 35.52 11.02
N GLU A 2 16.03 36.68 11.52
CA GLU A 2 15.65 36.88 12.93
C GLU A 2 14.34 36.15 13.31
N ILE A 3 13.52 35.79 12.33
CA ILE A 3 12.21 35.13 12.53
C ILE A 3 12.37 33.69 13.05
N LEU A 4 13.44 32.98 12.67
CA LEU A 4 13.71 31.60 13.11
C LEU A 4 14.30 31.50 14.53
N ASN A 5 14.72 32.62 15.11
CA ASN A 5 15.18 32.69 16.51
C ASN A 5 14.01 32.85 17.49
N ASN A 6 12.79 33.05 17.00
CA ASN A 6 11.59 33.14 17.82
C ASN A 6 11.10 31.73 18.17
N ILE A 7 11.16 31.38 19.46
CA ILE A 7 10.77 30.06 20.01
C ILE A 7 9.38 29.62 19.52
N TYR A 8 8.42 30.53 19.45
CA TYR A 8 7.06 30.22 19.00
C TYR A 8 7.01 29.82 17.53
N VAL A 9 7.77 30.50 16.67
CA VAL A 9 7.84 30.19 15.25
C VAL A 9 8.47 28.81 15.04
N THR A 10 9.52 28.49 15.78
CA THR A 10 10.23 27.21 15.68
C THR A 10 9.36 26.05 16.13
N GLU A 11 8.58 26.21 17.21
CA GLU A 11 7.62 25.19 17.66
C GLU A 11 6.48 24.97 16.65
N ILE A 12 5.90 26.04 16.09
CA ILE A 12 4.88 25.93 15.04
C ILE A 12 5.43 25.17 13.83
N LEU A 13 6.67 25.45 13.44
CA LEU A 13 7.32 24.79 12.31
C LEU A 13 7.50 23.29 12.56
N LYS A 14 7.89 22.89 13.78
CA LYS A 14 7.99 21.46 14.16
C LYS A 14 6.65 20.75 14.04
N TRP A 15 5.57 21.36 14.54
CA TRP A 15 4.22 20.79 14.42
C TRP A 15 3.77 20.67 12.97
N LEU A 16 4.04 21.69 12.14
CA LEU A 16 3.73 21.66 10.71
C LEU A 16 4.48 20.54 9.98
N ILE A 17 5.76 20.34 10.30
CA ILE A 17 6.57 19.25 9.73
C ILE A 17 5.98 17.89 10.13
N LEU A 18 5.64 17.70 11.42
CA LEU A 18 5.05 16.45 11.91
C LEU A 18 3.71 16.13 11.23
N ILE A 19 2.83 17.13 11.10
CA ILE A 19 1.53 16.97 10.43
C ILE A 19 1.74 16.64 8.96
N SER A 20 2.60 17.39 8.27
CA SER A 20 2.88 17.18 6.84
C SER A 20 3.49 15.80 6.58
N ALA A 21 4.45 15.38 7.42
CA ALA A 21 5.03 14.04 7.35
C ALA A 21 3.97 12.94 7.58
N GLY A 22 3.06 13.14 8.54
CA GLY A 22 1.94 12.23 8.78
C GLY A 22 1.03 12.09 7.56
N MET A 23 0.67 13.21 6.91
CA MET A 23 -0.14 13.20 5.69
C MET A 23 0.56 12.48 4.53
N ILE A 24 1.86 12.75 4.34
CA ILE A 24 2.67 12.10 3.30
C ILE A 24 2.73 10.59 3.53
N LEU A 25 3.00 10.15 4.77
CA LEU A 25 3.04 8.73 5.13
C LEU A 25 1.69 8.04 4.90
N GLN A 26 0.58 8.72 5.17
CA GLN A 26 -0.76 8.18 4.91
C GLN A 26 -1.01 7.97 3.41
N GLN A 27 -0.62 8.94 2.57
CA GLN A 27 -0.73 8.81 1.12
C GLN A 27 0.17 7.69 0.57
N LEU A 28 1.42 7.61 1.05
CA LEU A 28 2.35 6.54 0.68
C LEU A 28 1.79 5.15 1.05
N ARG A 29 1.21 4.99 2.24
CA ARG A 29 0.55 3.73 2.63
C ARG A 29 -0.60 3.37 1.67
N LYS A 30 -1.41 4.34 1.26
CA LYS A 30 -2.50 4.11 0.30
C LYS A 30 -1.97 3.66 -1.07
N ILE A 31 -0.88 4.26 -1.54
CA ILE A 31 -0.22 3.90 -2.80
C ILE A 31 0.36 2.49 -2.70
N LEU A 32 1.11 2.19 -1.63
CA LEU A 32 1.71 0.88 -1.40
C LEU A 32 0.66 -0.23 -1.37
N LYS A 33 -0.45 -0.04 -0.66
CA LYS A 33 -1.56 -1.01 -0.68
C LYS A 33 -2.10 -1.29 -2.08
N ARG A 34 -2.21 -0.26 -2.92
CA ARG A 34 -2.66 -0.43 -4.31
C ARG A 34 -1.63 -1.19 -5.13
N LEU A 35 -0.34 -0.90 -4.97
CA LEU A 35 0.73 -1.62 -5.64
C LEU A 35 0.76 -3.09 -5.24
N THR A 36 0.69 -3.39 -3.94
CA THR A 36 0.63 -4.77 -3.43
C THR A 36 -0.59 -5.51 -3.98
N LEU A 37 -1.74 -4.85 -4.10
CA LEU A 37 -2.93 -5.47 -4.71
C LEU A 37 -2.76 -5.76 -6.21
N VAL A 38 -2.02 -4.91 -6.94
CA VAL A 38 -1.66 -5.18 -8.33
C VAL A 38 -0.71 -6.36 -8.42
N GLU A 39 0.30 -6.42 -7.54
CA GLU A 39 1.24 -7.54 -7.46
C GLU A 39 0.53 -8.87 -7.21
N TYR A 40 -0.42 -8.92 -6.27
CA TYR A 40 -1.21 -10.13 -6.02
C TYR A 40 -2.08 -10.55 -7.20
N LYS A 41 -2.63 -9.60 -7.95
CA LYS A 41 -3.39 -9.91 -9.16
C LYS A 41 -2.49 -10.51 -10.25
N LEU A 42 -1.27 -10.00 -10.40
CA LEU A 42 -0.29 -10.57 -11.32
C LEU A 42 0.12 -11.98 -10.90
N GLN A 43 0.49 -12.19 -9.64
CA GLN A 43 0.83 -13.52 -9.12
C GLN A 43 -0.32 -14.53 -9.29
N ALA A 44 -1.56 -14.10 -9.02
CA ALA A 44 -2.73 -14.94 -9.23
C ALA A 44 -2.98 -15.26 -10.71
N ALA A 45 -2.72 -14.31 -11.60
CA ALA A 45 -2.82 -14.52 -13.05
C ALA A 45 -1.75 -15.49 -13.55
N ASP A 46 -0.49 -15.32 -13.13
CA ASP A 46 0.62 -16.22 -13.48
C ASP A 46 0.34 -17.64 -12.98
N TYR A 47 -0.07 -17.79 -11.72
CA TYR A 47 -0.46 -19.07 -11.15
C TYR A 47 -1.59 -19.75 -11.93
N ALA A 48 -2.58 -18.96 -12.35
CA ALA A 48 -3.70 -19.47 -13.13
C ALA A 48 -3.27 -19.87 -14.55
N LEU A 49 -2.35 -19.15 -15.19
CA LEU A 49 -1.76 -19.53 -16.47
C LEU A 49 -0.97 -20.84 -16.35
N GLU A 50 -0.19 -21.02 -15.28
CA GLU A 50 0.55 -22.26 -15.02
C GLU A 50 -0.38 -23.46 -14.78
N LYS A 51 -1.49 -23.26 -14.06
CA LYS A 51 -2.41 -24.33 -13.67
C LYS A 51 -3.48 -24.66 -14.71
N SER A 52 -3.90 -23.69 -15.53
CA SER A 52 -5.00 -23.83 -16.46
C SER A 52 -4.51 -23.68 -17.91
N PHE A 53 -4.00 -24.76 -18.48
CA PHE A 53 -3.69 -24.80 -19.91
C PHE A 53 -4.94 -24.94 -20.82
N LYS A 54 -6.11 -25.35 -20.28
CA LYS A 54 -7.31 -25.58 -21.11
C LYS A 54 -8.67 -25.26 -20.49
N ASN A 55 -8.81 -25.12 -19.16
CA ASN A 55 -10.04 -24.68 -18.47
C ASN A 55 -9.76 -24.41 -16.97
N GLY A 56 -10.54 -23.52 -16.36
CA GLY A 56 -10.46 -23.24 -14.91
C GLY A 56 -9.54 -22.08 -14.52
N TYR A 57 -9.03 -21.30 -15.49
CA TYR A 57 -8.19 -20.12 -15.25
C TYR A 57 -8.77 -19.19 -14.19
N GLU A 58 -10.03 -18.79 -14.35
CA GLU A 58 -10.69 -17.87 -13.42
C GLU A 58 -10.80 -18.47 -12.02
N ILE A 59 -11.07 -19.77 -11.91
CA ILE A 59 -11.18 -20.48 -10.63
C ILE A 59 -9.83 -20.48 -9.90
N HIS A 60 -8.74 -20.81 -10.60
CA HIS A 60 -7.39 -20.83 -10.03
C HIS A 60 -6.88 -19.44 -9.69
N ARG A 61 -7.14 -18.45 -10.55
CA ARG A 61 -6.79 -17.04 -10.31
C ARG A 61 -7.50 -16.54 -9.06
N ASP A 62 -8.81 -16.72 -8.98
CA ASP A 62 -9.62 -16.17 -7.89
C ASP A 62 -9.41 -16.93 -6.58
N ALA A 63 -9.09 -18.22 -6.64
CA ALA A 63 -8.64 -18.98 -5.47
C ALA A 63 -7.31 -18.43 -4.94
N LYS A 64 -6.30 -18.25 -5.81
CA LYS A 64 -4.99 -17.76 -5.39
C LYS A 64 -5.02 -16.31 -4.92
N LEU A 65 -5.80 -15.45 -5.58
CA LEU A 65 -6.00 -14.07 -5.15
C LEU A 65 -6.64 -13.99 -3.75
N ARG A 66 -7.65 -14.83 -3.46
CA ARG A 66 -8.27 -14.89 -2.13
C ARG A 66 -7.32 -15.40 -1.06
N GLU A 67 -6.47 -16.37 -1.40
CA GLU A 67 -5.41 -16.86 -0.51
C GLU A 67 -4.45 -15.72 -0.13
N LEU A 68 -3.89 -15.03 -1.13
CA LEU A 68 -2.94 -13.91 -0.94
C LEU A 68 -3.56 -12.77 -0.12
N LEU A 69 -4.80 -12.39 -0.44
CA LEU A 69 -5.52 -11.36 0.31
C LEU A 69 -5.80 -11.77 1.76
N LYS A 70 -6.12 -13.05 2.03
CA LYS A 70 -6.40 -13.52 3.39
C LYS A 70 -5.14 -13.61 4.25
N SER A 71 -4.00 -13.94 3.66
CA SER A 71 -2.72 -14.03 4.36
C SER A 71 -2.11 -12.68 4.74
N ASP A 72 -2.48 -11.60 4.04
CA ASP A 72 -1.80 -10.32 4.20
C ASP A 72 -2.55 -9.34 5.14
N SER A 73 -2.04 -9.23 6.36
CA SER A 73 -2.52 -8.28 7.37
C SER A 73 -2.30 -6.81 6.99
N PHE A 74 -1.36 -6.50 6.07
CA PHE A 74 -1.08 -5.14 5.63
C PHE A 74 -2.19 -4.59 4.72
N ILE A 75 -2.74 -5.41 3.84
CA ILE A 75 -3.88 -5.05 2.99
C ILE A 75 -5.17 -4.96 3.83
N ASN A 76 -5.36 -5.88 4.78
CA ASN A 76 -6.60 -6.01 5.54
C ASN A 76 -6.76 -5.06 6.75
N LYS A 77 -5.68 -4.40 7.22
CA LYS A 77 -5.70 -3.38 8.28
C LYS A 77 -6.09 -2.01 7.74
#